data_AF-A0A238VGF7-F1
#
_entry.id   AF-A0A238VGF7-F1
#
_cell.length_a   1.000
_cell.length_b   1.000
_cell.length_c   1.000
_cell.angle_alpha   90.00
_cell.angle_beta   90.00
_cell.angle_gamma   90.00
#
_symmetry.space_group_name_H-M   'P 1'
#
loop_
_entity.id
_entity.type
_entity.pdbx_description
1 polymer ?
#
loop_
_entity_poly.entity_id
_entity_poly.type
_entity_poly.pdbx_seq_one_letter_code
_entity_poly.pdbx_strand_id
1 'polypeptide(L)'
;MKKYSVRVNILKSNATGTIKSEDFEYTFQEPSLIESRNNAISKVKELQELFNYGMPEGGKFSSPLEAELKGFKDFNAYSIDLYFIVDEDYDYQIYGEEELTIEALEQEAYHYAQEGNVEFTEIEDLEGEYVEVLESDLEFLLN
;
A
#
# COMPACT_ATOMS: atom_id res chain seq x y z
N MET A 1 -8.67 -17.55 -6.17
CA MET A 1 -7.86 -17.03 -7.31
C MET A 1 -7.17 -15.80 -6.79
N LYS A 2 -5.84 -15.83 -6.75
CA LYS A 2 -5.00 -14.79 -6.16
C LYS A 2 -5.32 -13.43 -6.78
N LYS A 3 -5.28 -12.36 -5.99
CA LYS A 3 -5.60 -10.99 -6.40
C LYS A 3 -4.80 -9.99 -5.59
N TYR A 4 -4.77 -8.76 -6.08
CA TYR A 4 -4.25 -7.62 -5.33
C TYR A 4 -5.38 -6.65 -4.99
N SER A 5 -5.28 -6.00 -3.85
CA SER A 5 -6.24 -4.98 -3.42
C SER A 5 -5.53 -3.75 -2.92
N VAL A 6 -5.86 -2.58 -3.48
CA VAL A 6 -5.42 -1.28 -2.98
C VAL A 6 -6.55 -0.70 -2.15
N ARG A 7 -6.32 -0.55 -0.85
CA ARG A 7 -7.26 0.08 0.08
C ARG A 7 -6.80 1.50 0.36
N VAL A 8 -7.74 2.44 0.36
CA VAL A 8 -7.48 3.85 0.64
C VAL A 8 -8.43 4.28 1.75
N ASN A 9 -7.87 4.73 2.86
CA ASN A 9 -8.64 5.38 3.90
C ASN A 9 -8.41 6.89 3.81
N ILE A 10 -9.48 7.68 3.88
CA ILE A 10 -9.41 9.14 3.97
C ILE A 10 -10.11 9.59 5.24
N LEU A 11 -9.37 10.26 6.12
CA LEU A 11 -9.89 10.90 7.31
C LEU A 11 -10.06 12.39 7.06
N LYS A 12 -11.25 12.93 7.32
CA LYS A 12 -11.53 14.37 7.26
C LYS A 12 -12.05 14.83 8.60
N SER A 13 -11.34 15.75 9.23
CA SER A 13 -11.78 16.42 10.45
C SER A 13 -12.19 17.86 10.14
N ASN A 14 -13.39 18.24 10.55
CA ASN A 14 -13.87 19.60 10.37
C ASN A 14 -13.31 20.56 11.45
N ALA A 15 -13.67 21.84 11.37
CA ALA A 15 -13.25 22.86 12.34
C ALA A 15 -13.65 22.59 13.80
N THR A 16 -14.68 21.76 14.05
CA THR A 16 -15.09 21.36 15.39
C THR A 16 -14.41 20.09 15.90
N GLY A 17 -13.61 19.42 15.06
CA GLY A 17 -12.95 18.15 15.39
C GLY A 17 -13.82 16.92 15.15
N THR A 18 -14.93 17.06 14.43
CA THR A 18 -15.75 15.91 14.04
C THR A 18 -15.10 15.22 12.86
N ILE A 19 -14.81 13.93 13.04
CA ILE A 19 -14.14 13.10 12.06
C ILE A 19 -15.17 12.39 11.18
N LYS A 20 -14.89 12.32 9.88
CA LYS A 20 -15.53 11.41 8.93
C LYS A 20 -14.43 10.61 8.24
N SER A 21 -14.70 9.33 8.01
CA SER A 21 -13.86 8.46 7.18
C SER A 21 -14.57 8.14 5.87
N GLU A 22 -13.79 8.01 4.81
CA GLU A 22 -14.21 7.46 3.52
C GLU A 22 -13.20 6.38 3.14
N ASP A 23 -13.70 5.19 2.80
CA ASP A 23 -12.90 4.04 2.42
C ASP A 23 -13.15 3.69 0.95
N PHE A 24 -12.06 3.43 0.22
CA PHE A 24 -12.10 2.98 -1.16
C PHE A 24 -11.28 1.71 -1.32
N GLU A 25 -11.74 0.79 -2.16
CA GLU A 25 -11.03 -0.43 -2.48
C GLU A 25 -10.96 -0.61 -4.00
N TYR A 26 -9.77 -0.92 -4.51
CA TYR A 26 -9.52 -1.26 -5.91
C TYR A 26 -8.97 -2.69 -5.97
N THR A 27 -9.70 -3.60 -6.58
CA THR A 27 -9.27 -5.00 -6.75
C THR A 27 -8.70 -5.23 -8.15
N PHE A 28 -7.57 -5.94 -8.21
CA PHE A 28 -6.88 -6.35 -9.44
C PHE A 28 -6.76 -7.87 -9.47
N GLN A 29 -7.38 -8.50 -10.46
CA GLN A 29 -7.49 -9.96 -10.55
C GLN A 29 -7.44 -10.42 -12.02
N GLU A 30 -6.31 -10.11 -12.66
CA GLU A 30 -6.03 -10.47 -14.04
C GLU A 30 -5.66 -11.96 -14.18
N PRO A 31 -5.73 -12.53 -15.40
CA PRO A 31 -5.27 -13.91 -15.64
C PRO A 31 -3.79 -14.13 -15.31
N SER A 32 -2.97 -13.08 -15.45
CA SER A 32 -1.56 -13.05 -15.08
C SER A 32 -1.41 -12.41 -13.69
N LEU A 33 -0.78 -13.14 -12.77
CA LEU A 33 -0.62 -12.65 -11.40
C LEU A 33 0.32 -11.44 -11.36
N ILE A 34 1.42 -11.48 -12.12
CA ILE A 34 2.35 -10.35 -12.25
C ILE A 34 1.69 -9.12 -12.88
N GLU A 35 0.73 -9.30 -13.80
CA GLU A 35 -0.04 -8.18 -14.36
C GLU A 35 -0.94 -7.54 -13.29
N SER A 36 -1.60 -8.37 -12.46
CA SER A 36 -2.39 -7.89 -11.32
C SER A 36 -1.54 -7.07 -10.35
N ARG A 37 -0.34 -7.56 -10.02
CA ARG A 37 0.63 -6.87 -9.16
C ARG A 37 1.04 -5.53 -9.73
N ASN A 38 1.45 -5.49 -11.00
CA ASN A 38 1.92 -4.28 -11.66
C ASN A 38 0.81 -3.22 -11.76
N ASN A 39 -0.43 -3.62 -12.04
CA ASN A 39 -1.58 -2.71 -12.06
C ASN A 39 -1.89 -2.15 -10.68
N ALA A 40 -1.80 -2.98 -9.63
CA ALA A 40 -2.02 -2.55 -8.26
C ALA A 40 -0.95 -1.56 -7.79
N ILE A 41 0.33 -1.85 -8.02
CA ILE A 41 1.45 -0.92 -7.71
C ILE A 41 1.31 0.38 -8.48
N SER A 42 0.97 0.31 -9.77
CA SER A 42 0.71 1.50 -10.59
C SER A 42 -0.42 2.35 -10.01
N LYS A 43 -1.47 1.70 -9.46
CA LYS A 43 -2.58 2.41 -8.82
C LYS A 43 -2.15 3.09 -7.52
N VAL A 44 -1.31 2.45 -6.70
CA VAL A 44 -0.76 3.09 -5.48
C VAL A 44 0.01 4.35 -5.86
N LYS A 45 0.92 4.27 -6.86
CA LYS A 45 1.71 5.42 -7.34
C LYS A 45 0.82 6.54 -7.89
N GLU A 46 -0.23 6.21 -8.65
CA GLU A 46 -1.22 7.17 -9.15
C GLU A 46 -1.92 7.91 -8.00
N LEU A 47 -2.34 7.18 -6.97
CA LEU A 47 -3.04 7.74 -5.81
C LEU A 47 -2.12 8.61 -4.95
N GLN A 48 -0.86 8.21 -4.76
CA GLN A 48 0.13 9.03 -4.08
C GLN A 48 0.37 10.36 -4.80
N GLU A 49 0.52 10.32 -6.13
CA GLU A 49 0.68 11.54 -6.93
C GLU A 49 -0.57 12.44 -6.80
N LEU A 50 -1.77 11.84 -6.86
CA LEU A 50 -3.03 12.56 -6.69
C LEU A 50 -3.13 13.26 -5.34
N PHE A 51 -2.82 12.55 -4.24
CA PHE A 51 -2.97 13.12 -2.89
C PHE A 51 -1.85 14.10 -2.52
N ASN A 52 -0.64 13.90 -3.06
CA ASN A 52 0.48 14.80 -2.81
C ASN A 52 0.45 16.07 -3.68
N TYR A 53 -0.01 15.96 -4.93
CA TYR A 53 0.14 17.04 -5.93
C TYR A 53 -1.12 17.36 -6.74
N GLY A 54 -2.04 16.40 -6.91
CA GLY A 54 -3.19 16.53 -7.81
C GLY A 54 -4.45 17.15 -7.20
N MET A 55 -4.51 17.34 -5.87
CA MET A 55 -5.69 17.89 -5.21
C MET A 55 -5.82 19.42 -5.36
N PRO A 56 -7.01 19.96 -5.67
CA PRO A 56 -7.22 21.41 -5.78
C PRO A 56 -6.93 22.13 -4.45
N GLU A 57 -6.59 23.42 -4.51
CA GLU A 57 -6.36 24.25 -3.31
C GLU A 57 -7.56 24.15 -2.34
N GLY A 58 -7.32 23.60 -1.14
CA GLY A 58 -8.35 23.30 -0.13
C GLY A 58 -8.60 21.80 0.10
N GLY A 59 -8.13 20.93 -0.79
CA GLY A 59 -8.07 19.47 -0.62
C GLY A 59 -6.74 18.97 -0.04
N LYS A 60 -5.94 19.86 0.57
CA LYS A 60 -4.61 19.53 1.08
C LYS A 60 -4.74 18.55 2.24
N PHE A 61 -4.02 17.44 2.13
CA PHE A 61 -3.79 16.52 3.23
C PHE A 61 -2.75 17.13 4.18
N SER A 62 -3.00 16.96 5.47
CA SER A 62 -2.16 17.45 6.53
C SER A 62 -1.17 16.37 6.93
N SER A 63 0.08 16.77 7.15
CA SER A 63 1.04 15.87 7.81
C SER A 63 0.58 15.56 9.25
N PRO A 64 1.06 14.47 9.87
CA PRO A 64 0.77 14.18 11.28
C PRO A 64 1.08 15.36 12.21
N LEU A 65 2.20 16.06 11.98
CA LEU A 65 2.58 17.25 12.75
C LEU A 65 1.57 18.40 12.56
N GLU A 66 1.09 18.64 11.34
CA GLU A 66 0.08 19.67 11.09
C GLU A 66 -1.26 19.32 11.76
N ALA A 67 -1.65 18.05 11.73
CA ALA A 67 -2.85 17.58 12.43
C ALA A 67 -2.71 17.79 13.95
N GLU A 68 -1.56 17.44 14.53
CA GLU A 68 -1.27 17.65 15.94
C GLU A 68 -1.27 19.14 16.33
N LEU A 69 -0.62 19.99 15.54
CA LEU A 69 -0.59 21.45 15.75
C LEU A 69 -1.99 22.09 15.69
N LYS A 70 -2.89 21.52 14.89
CA LYS A 70 -4.31 21.95 14.83
C LYS A 70 -5.19 21.29 15.90
N GLY A 71 -4.63 20.43 16.75
CA GLY A 71 -5.39 19.65 17.73
C GLY A 71 -6.41 18.72 17.08
N PHE A 72 -6.05 18.13 15.94
CA PHE A 72 -6.86 17.24 15.11
C PHE A 72 -8.18 17.88 14.63
N LYS A 73 -8.16 19.18 14.37
CA LYS A 73 -9.25 19.94 13.77
C LYS A 73 -8.83 20.45 12.40
N ASP A 74 -9.80 20.57 11.49
CA ASP A 74 -9.58 21.16 10.16
C ASP A 74 -8.38 20.56 9.41
N PHE A 75 -8.33 19.23 9.38
CA PHE A 75 -7.27 18.45 8.75
C PHE A 75 -7.87 17.33 7.91
N ASN A 76 -7.16 16.94 6.87
CA ASN A 76 -7.44 15.73 6.10
C ASN A 76 -6.22 14.82 6.16
N ALA A 77 -6.38 13.52 6.34
CA ALA A 77 -5.29 12.55 6.24
C ALA A 77 -5.73 11.41 5.29
N TYR A 78 -4.76 10.73 4.69
CA TYR A 78 -5.02 9.52 3.93
C TYR A 78 -4.00 8.45 4.27
N SER A 79 -4.39 7.19 4.12
CA SER A 79 -3.47 6.06 4.02
C SER A 79 -3.78 5.28 2.75
N ILE A 80 -2.76 4.63 2.19
CA ILE A 80 -2.92 3.70 1.08
C ILE A 80 -2.20 2.41 1.47
N ASP A 81 -2.94 1.31 1.45
CA ASP A 81 -2.41 -0.01 1.75
C ASP A 81 -2.58 -0.91 0.52
N LEU A 82 -1.55 -1.71 0.21
CA LEU A 82 -1.59 -2.72 -0.85
C LEU A 82 -1.57 -4.10 -0.21
N TYR A 83 -2.57 -4.91 -0.55
CA TYR A 83 -2.69 -6.28 -0.10
C TYR A 83 -2.50 -7.24 -1.26
N PHE A 84 -1.69 -8.27 -1.04
CA PHE A 84 -1.69 -9.50 -1.82
C PHE A 84 -2.62 -10.52 -1.16
N ILE A 85 -3.67 -10.93 -1.86
CA ILE A 85 -4.73 -11.79 -1.32
C ILE A 85 -4.66 -13.14 -2.05
N VAL A 86 -4.36 -14.21 -1.30
CA VAL A 86 -4.25 -15.56 -1.85
C VAL A 86 -5.62 -16.22 -1.92
N ASP A 87 -6.38 -16.12 -0.83
CA ASP A 87 -7.76 -16.59 -0.66
C ASP A 87 -8.50 -15.81 0.45
N GLU A 88 -9.58 -16.34 1.00
CA GLU A 88 -10.38 -15.66 2.04
C GLU A 88 -9.70 -15.59 3.41
N ASP A 89 -8.71 -16.45 3.67
CA ASP A 89 -8.06 -16.62 4.97
C ASP A 89 -6.62 -16.07 4.99
N TYR A 90 -6.05 -15.77 3.82
CA TYR A 90 -4.67 -15.29 3.68
C TYR A 90 -4.58 -14.03 2.83
N ASP A 91 -4.41 -12.89 3.50
CA ASP A 91 -4.03 -11.60 2.93
C ASP A 91 -2.74 -11.06 3.57
N TYR A 92 -1.84 -10.57 2.73
CA TYR A 92 -0.54 -10.03 3.12
C TYR A 92 -0.48 -8.57 2.74
N GLN A 93 -0.29 -7.67 3.70
CA GLN A 93 -0.04 -6.27 3.43
C GLN A 93 1.40 -6.10 2.95
N ILE A 94 1.58 -5.75 1.68
CA ILE A 94 2.89 -5.60 1.02
C ILE A 94 3.27 -4.14 0.77
N TYR A 95 2.36 -3.19 1.05
CA TYR A 95 2.63 -1.75 1.09
C TYR A 95 1.67 -1.06 2.08
N GLY A 96 2.10 0.00 2.76
CA GLY A 96 1.21 0.87 3.55
C GLY A 96 1.79 1.30 4.90
N GLU A 97 0.91 1.78 5.80
CA GLU A 97 1.32 2.38 7.08
C GLU A 97 1.46 1.38 8.24
N GLU A 98 0.87 0.18 8.14
CA GLU A 98 1.20 -0.89 9.09
C GLU A 98 2.65 -1.32 8.86
N GLU A 99 3.33 -1.77 9.93
CA GLU A 99 4.74 -2.19 9.87
C GLU A 99 4.89 -3.25 8.78
N LEU A 100 5.40 -2.81 7.62
CA LEU A 100 5.60 -3.66 6.47
C LEU A 100 6.53 -4.78 6.88
N THR A 101 5.99 -5.98 7.04
CA THR A 101 6.85 -7.09 7.36
C THR A 101 7.51 -7.55 6.07
N ILE A 102 8.84 -7.58 6.07
CA ILE A 102 9.64 -8.23 5.03
C ILE A 102 9.13 -9.66 4.78
N GLU A 103 8.56 -10.28 5.82
CA GLU A 103 7.79 -11.53 5.78
C GLU A 103 6.64 -11.51 4.76
N ALA A 104 5.85 -10.43 4.66
CA ALA A 104 4.77 -10.33 3.69
C ALA A 104 5.28 -10.34 2.23
N LEU A 105 6.44 -9.72 1.98
CA LEU A 105 7.10 -9.74 0.66
C LEU A 105 7.68 -11.13 0.34
N GLU A 106 8.24 -11.82 1.34
CA GLU A 106 8.69 -13.21 1.21
C GLU A 106 7.50 -14.15 0.91
N GLN A 107 6.39 -14.01 1.65
CA GLN A 107 5.19 -14.79 1.41
C GLN A 107 4.61 -14.52 0.02
N GLU A 108 4.62 -13.26 -0.45
CA GLU A 108 4.27 -12.94 -1.84
C GLU A 108 5.17 -13.69 -2.81
N ALA A 109 6.50 -13.60 -2.66
CA ALA A 109 7.48 -14.23 -3.55
C ALA A 109 7.32 -15.75 -3.64
N TYR A 110 7.01 -16.43 -2.52
CA TYR A 110 6.73 -17.87 -2.52
C TYR A 110 5.60 -18.26 -3.48
N HIS A 111 4.59 -17.39 -3.64
CA HIS A 111 3.48 -17.63 -4.55
C HIS A 111 3.82 -17.45 -6.04
N TYR A 112 5.02 -16.94 -6.35
CA TYR A 112 5.61 -16.81 -7.68
C TYR A 112 6.71 -17.83 -7.97
N ALA A 113 7.13 -18.66 -7.01
CA ALA A 113 8.25 -19.60 -7.18
C ALA A 113 8.10 -20.60 -8.35
N GLN A 114 6.87 -20.81 -8.84
CA GLN A 114 6.59 -21.66 -10.01
C GLN A 114 6.38 -20.88 -11.31
N GLU A 115 6.38 -19.54 -11.26
CA GLU A 115 6.24 -18.67 -12.43
C GLU A 115 7.64 -18.38 -13.01
N GLY A 116 7.97 -19.01 -14.14
CA GLY A 116 9.31 -18.95 -14.72
C GLY A 116 9.75 -17.61 -15.33
N ASN A 117 8.97 -16.54 -15.17
CA ASN A 117 9.20 -15.23 -15.79
C ASN A 117 9.29 -14.09 -14.75
N VAL A 118 9.65 -14.41 -13.51
CA VAL A 118 9.76 -13.43 -12.43
C VAL A 118 11.18 -13.45 -11.88
N GLU A 119 11.76 -12.25 -11.70
CA GLU A 119 13.08 -12.05 -11.12
C GLU A 119 12.98 -11.87 -9.61
N PHE A 120 13.90 -12.49 -8.89
CA PHE A 120 13.98 -12.51 -7.43
C PHE A 120 15.30 -11.91 -6.98
N THR A 121 15.30 -11.33 -5.79
CA THR A 121 16.48 -10.78 -5.12
C THR A 121 16.42 -11.06 -3.62
N GLU A 122 17.55 -10.94 -2.92
CA GLU A 122 17.64 -11.19 -1.48
C GLU A 122 17.71 -9.86 -0.72
N ILE A 123 16.92 -9.74 0.36
CA ILE A 123 17.00 -8.63 1.32
C ILE A 123 17.19 -9.16 2.73
N GLU A 124 17.85 -8.38 3.58
CA GLU A 124 18.05 -8.69 5.00
C GLU A 124 16.80 -8.27 5.80
N ASP A 125 16.24 -9.20 6.57
CA ASP A 125 15.11 -8.95 7.45
C ASP A 125 15.51 -8.25 8.77
N LEU A 126 14.56 -8.08 9.69
CA LEU A 126 14.81 -7.44 10.99
C LEU A 126 15.62 -8.33 11.95
N GLU A 127 15.70 -9.64 11.70
CA GLU A 127 16.49 -10.61 12.46
C GLU A 127 17.92 -10.80 11.89
N GLY A 128 18.20 -10.21 10.72
CA GLY A 128 19.48 -10.34 10.01
C GLY A 128 19.55 -11.55 9.10
N GLU A 129 18.40 -12.19 8.80
CA GLU A 129 18.29 -13.29 7.84
C GLU A 129 18.04 -12.76 6.43
N TYR A 130 18.62 -13.40 5.41
CA TYR A 130 18.36 -13.06 4.02
C TYR A 130 17.15 -13.83 3.51
N VAL A 131 16.13 -13.11 3.06
CA VAL A 131 14.92 -13.67 2.46
C VAL A 131 14.80 -13.31 0.99
N GLU A 132 14.20 -14.21 0.21
CA GLU A 132 13.99 -14.03 -1.24
C GLU A 132 12.68 -13.28 -1.48
N VAL A 133 12.77 -12.16 -2.22
CA VAL A 133 11.63 -11.29 -2.56
C VAL A 133 11.61 -11.00 -4.07
N LEU A 134 10.51 -10.46 -4.57
CA LEU A 134 10.41 -10.02 -5.96
C LEU A 134 11.26 -8.77 -6.20
N GLU A 135 12.13 -8.79 -7.22
CA GLU A 135 13.00 -7.65 -7.54
C GLU A 135 12.20 -6.44 -8.08
N SER A 136 11.16 -6.72 -8.85
CA SER A 136 10.35 -5.68 -9.49
C SER A 136 9.67 -4.76 -8.46
N ASP A 137 9.87 -3.45 -8.60
CA ASP A 137 9.32 -2.40 -7.74
C ASP A 137 9.73 -2.49 -6.26
N LEU A 138 10.77 -3.26 -5.92
CA LEU A 138 11.20 -3.44 -4.53
C LEU A 138 11.61 -2.12 -3.86
N GLU A 139 12.35 -1.26 -4.57
CA GLU A 139 12.72 0.08 -4.05
C GLU A 139 11.48 0.90 -3.68
N PHE A 140 10.38 0.76 -4.43
CA PHE A 140 9.13 1.45 -4.11
C PHE A 140 8.44 0.85 -2.89
N LEU A 141 8.45 -0.48 -2.74
CA LEU A 141 7.77 -1.18 -1.65
C LEU A 141 8.47 -1.03 -0.29
N LEU A 142 9.77 -0.74 -0.29
CA LEU A 142 10.57 -0.54 0.92
C LEU A 142 10.70 0.94 1.36
N ASN A 143 10.10 1.89 0.64
CA ASN A 143 10.14 3.34 0.90
C ASN A 143 8.82 3.88 1.44
#